data_AF-A0A350BXQ2-F1
#
_entry.id   AF-A0A350BXQ2-F1
#
_cell.length_a   1.000
_cell.length_b   1.000
_cell.length_c   1.000
_cell.angle_alpha   90.00
_cell.angle_beta   90.00
_cell.angle_gamma   90.00
#
_symmetry.space_group_name_H-M   'P 1'
#
loop_
_entity.id
_entity.type
_entity.pdbx_description
1 polymer ?
#
loop_
_entity_poly.entity_id
_entity_poly.type
_entity_poly.pdbx_seq_one_letter_code
_entity_poly.pdbx_strand_id
1 'polypeptide(L)'
;MRAVRGLPEIPKVDPESSFPKCPVRKRCGGCSFIGLDYKWTLEYKEKYVSELLKPFVKLSGIVGMDDPYHYRNKVNAAFAHVKDGRRERNVSGIYEQGTHKVVPVKECLLEDKRADAIIQDILKMTRDFKIKIYDEDSEYGLLRHVMVRTGHVTGQVMVVLVLASAVLPNKNAFVEKLLEKHPEITTIVISVNDEHTSMVLGDREIVIYGKGYIEDKLCGNTFR
;
A
#
# COMPACT_ATOMS: atom_id res chain seq x y z
N MET A 1 -21.92 -14.44 8.86
CA MET A 1 -21.59 -15.09 7.58
C MET A 1 -21.83 -16.58 7.74
N ARG A 2 -22.76 -17.21 6.99
CA ARG A 2 -22.89 -18.68 7.03
C ARG A 2 -21.62 -19.27 6.42
N ALA A 3 -20.93 -20.13 7.16
CA ALA A 3 -19.80 -20.86 6.61
C ALA A 3 -20.27 -21.70 5.42
N VAL A 4 -19.58 -21.57 4.28
CA VAL A 4 -19.83 -22.41 3.11
C VAL A 4 -19.45 -23.84 3.50
N ARG A 5 -20.43 -24.75 3.46
CA ARG A 5 -20.23 -26.14 3.88
C ARG A 5 -19.25 -26.85 2.94
N GLY A 6 -18.36 -27.66 3.49
CA GLY A 6 -17.48 -28.54 2.71
C GLY A 6 -16.23 -27.88 2.11
N LEU A 7 -15.89 -26.65 2.49
CA LEU A 7 -14.58 -26.09 2.16
C LEU A 7 -13.47 -26.83 2.92
N PRO A 8 -12.32 -27.09 2.28
CA PRO A 8 -11.14 -27.55 3.01
C PRO A 8 -10.67 -26.44 3.97
N GLU A 9 -10.04 -26.83 5.07
CA GLU A 9 -9.38 -25.87 5.95
C GLU A 9 -8.22 -25.18 5.22
N ILE A 10 -8.03 -23.88 5.46
CA ILE A 10 -6.91 -23.15 4.87
C ILE A 10 -5.62 -23.66 5.54
N PRO A 11 -4.67 -24.23 4.79
CA PRO A 11 -3.45 -24.77 5.37
C PRO A 11 -2.60 -23.65 5.97
N LYS A 12 -1.80 -24.02 6.97
CA LYS A 12 -0.76 -23.14 7.49
C LYS A 12 0.34 -23.00 6.44
N VAL A 13 0.99 -21.84 6.42
CA VAL A 13 2.20 -21.64 5.60
C VAL A 13 3.27 -22.57 6.12
N ASP A 14 3.77 -23.42 5.25
CA ASP A 14 4.92 -24.26 5.51
C ASP A 14 6.20 -23.40 5.54
N PRO A 15 6.95 -23.37 6.67
CA PRO A 15 8.24 -22.68 6.75
C PRO A 15 9.30 -23.20 5.79
N GLU A 16 9.19 -24.42 5.27
CA GLU A 16 10.14 -25.04 4.32
C GLU A 16 9.71 -24.90 2.86
N SER A 17 8.49 -24.40 2.60
CA SER A 17 7.98 -24.18 1.24
C SER A 17 8.86 -23.21 0.44
N SER A 18 8.94 -23.44 -0.87
CA SER A 18 9.65 -22.58 -1.82
C SER A 18 8.90 -21.29 -2.17
N PHE A 19 7.63 -21.15 -1.75
CA PHE A 19 6.84 -19.98 -2.08
C PHE A 19 7.29 -18.74 -1.29
N PRO A 20 7.30 -17.55 -1.91
CA PRO A 20 7.58 -16.29 -1.22
C PRO A 20 6.75 -16.08 0.05
N LYS A 21 7.44 -15.76 1.15
CA LYS A 21 6.85 -15.58 2.49
C LYS A 21 6.83 -14.11 2.86
N CYS A 22 5.66 -13.61 3.27
CA CYS A 22 5.54 -12.25 3.78
C CYS A 22 5.93 -12.20 5.27
N PRO A 23 6.94 -11.39 5.65
CA PRO A 23 7.44 -11.35 7.03
C PRO A 23 6.42 -10.81 8.03
N VAL A 24 5.43 -10.04 7.57
CA VAL A 24 4.41 -9.39 8.41
C VAL A 24 3.01 -10.02 8.26
N ARG A 25 2.88 -11.18 7.59
CA ARG A 25 1.58 -11.82 7.29
C ARG A 25 0.66 -11.94 8.51
N LYS A 26 1.21 -12.33 9.67
CA LYS A 26 0.44 -12.55 10.90
C LYS A 26 -0.10 -11.28 11.56
N ARG A 27 0.41 -10.11 11.18
CA ARG A 27 0.09 -8.81 11.82
C ARG A 27 -0.71 -7.89 10.90
N CYS A 28 -0.29 -7.79 9.64
CA CYS A 28 -0.92 -6.91 8.64
C CYS A 28 -2.38 -7.32 8.31
N GLY A 29 -2.68 -8.63 8.29
CA GLY A 29 -4.04 -9.14 8.03
C GLY A 29 -4.56 -8.94 6.60
N GLY A 30 -3.82 -8.28 5.71
CA GLY A 30 -4.30 -7.96 4.36
C GLY A 30 -4.24 -9.11 3.34
N CYS A 31 -3.43 -10.15 3.58
CA CYS A 31 -3.13 -11.18 2.57
C CYS A 31 -3.26 -12.61 3.13
N SER A 32 -4.50 -13.12 3.22
CA SER A 32 -4.79 -14.41 3.87
C SER A 32 -4.16 -15.63 3.21
N PHE A 33 -3.86 -15.57 1.90
CA PHE A 33 -3.35 -16.72 1.12
C PHE A 33 -1.85 -16.63 0.78
N ILE A 34 -1.15 -15.53 1.11
CA ILE A 34 0.23 -15.30 0.66
C ILE A 34 1.22 -16.34 1.23
N GLY A 35 1.98 -17.02 0.38
CA GLY A 35 2.89 -18.10 0.80
C GLY A 35 2.25 -19.49 0.86
N LEU A 36 1.00 -19.64 0.41
CA LEU A 36 0.42 -20.92 0.04
C LEU A 36 0.66 -21.20 -1.45
N ASP A 37 0.49 -22.45 -1.87
CA ASP A 37 0.48 -22.80 -3.29
C ASP A 37 -0.61 -22.00 -4.02
N TYR A 38 -0.21 -21.38 -5.13
CA TYR A 38 -1.11 -20.58 -5.93
C TYR A 38 -2.20 -21.44 -6.59
N LYS A 39 -1.85 -22.66 -7.03
CA LYS A 39 -2.83 -23.60 -7.61
C LYS A 39 -3.90 -23.95 -6.58
N TRP A 40 -3.49 -24.35 -5.37
CA TRP A 40 -4.41 -24.59 -4.27
C TRP A 40 -5.29 -23.36 -3.96
N THR A 41 -4.73 -22.15 -4.03
CA THR A 41 -5.49 -20.90 -3.80
C THR A 41 -6.57 -20.69 -4.86
N LEU A 42 -6.31 -21.00 -6.12
CA LEU A 42 -7.30 -20.94 -7.20
C LEU A 42 -8.42 -21.96 -6.98
N GLU A 43 -8.07 -23.22 -6.70
CA GLU A 43 -9.03 -24.30 -6.43
C GLU A 43 -9.93 -23.98 -5.22
N TYR A 44 -9.35 -23.44 -4.15
CA TYR A 44 -10.09 -22.99 -2.97
C TYR A 44 -11.11 -21.90 -3.32
N LYS A 45 -10.68 -20.86 -4.05
CA LYS A 45 -11.55 -19.75 -4.46
C LYS A 45 -12.65 -20.20 -5.39
N GLU A 46 -12.33 -21.04 -6.37
CA GLU A 46 -13.30 -21.59 -7.31
C GLU A 46 -14.38 -22.39 -6.58
N LYS A 47 -13.98 -23.29 -5.68
CA LYS A 47 -14.93 -24.05 -4.84
C LYS A 47 -15.78 -23.15 -3.97
N TYR A 48 -15.17 -22.13 -3.35
CA TYR A 48 -15.89 -21.16 -2.52
C TYR A 48 -16.98 -20.42 -3.29
N VAL A 49 -16.63 -19.85 -4.45
CA VAL A 49 -17.59 -19.11 -5.27
C VAL A 49 -18.61 -20.07 -5.89
N SER A 50 -18.20 -21.29 -6.29
CA SER A 50 -19.09 -22.29 -6.87
C SER A 50 -20.19 -22.69 -5.90
N GLU A 51 -19.86 -22.96 -4.63
CA GLU A 51 -20.86 -23.32 -3.64
C GLU A 51 -21.79 -22.13 -3.28
N LEU A 52 -21.28 -20.90 -3.30
CA LEU A 52 -22.09 -19.69 -3.10
C LEU A 52 -23.07 -19.45 -4.25
N LEU A 53 -22.65 -19.67 -5.49
CA LEU A 53 -23.42 -19.38 -6.70
C LEU A 53 -24.19 -20.57 -7.27
N LYS A 54 -24.00 -21.77 -6.71
CA LYS A 54 -24.63 -23.02 -7.13
C LYS A 54 -26.13 -22.91 -7.46
N PRO A 55 -26.96 -22.17 -6.70
CA PRO A 55 -28.39 -22.04 -7.02
C PRO A 55 -28.71 -21.18 -8.26
N PHE A 56 -27.76 -20.35 -8.71
CA PHE A 56 -27.99 -19.32 -9.72
C PHE A 56 -27.26 -19.61 -11.04
N VAL A 57 -26.01 -20.04 -10.97
CA VAL A 57 -25.17 -20.20 -12.17
C VAL A 57 -24.07 -21.23 -11.93
N LYS A 58 -23.71 -21.94 -13.00
CA LYS A 58 -22.53 -22.79 -13.02
C LYS A 58 -21.30 -21.95 -13.38
N LEU A 59 -20.26 -22.02 -12.56
CA LEU A 59 -18.99 -21.38 -12.88
C LEU A 59 -18.28 -22.07 -14.05
N SER A 60 -17.62 -21.27 -14.88
CA SER A 60 -16.79 -21.75 -16.00
C SER A 60 -15.31 -21.93 -15.64
N GLY A 61 -14.94 -21.63 -14.39
CA GLY A 61 -13.55 -21.66 -13.90
C GLY A 61 -13.10 -20.31 -13.33
N ILE A 62 -11.92 -20.29 -12.71
CA ILE A 62 -11.24 -19.08 -12.25
C ILE A 62 -10.02 -18.79 -13.13
N VAL A 63 -9.85 -17.54 -13.55
CA VAL A 63 -8.66 -17.11 -14.30
C VAL A 63 -7.58 -16.72 -13.30
N GLY A 64 -6.44 -17.41 -13.36
CA GLY A 64 -5.25 -17.10 -12.58
C GLY A 64 -4.37 -16.04 -13.23
N MET A 65 -3.35 -15.60 -12.50
CA MET A 65 -2.28 -14.72 -12.96
C MET A 65 -0.99 -15.53 -13.10
N ASP A 66 -0.22 -15.27 -14.16
CA ASP A 66 1.04 -15.98 -14.41
C ASP A 66 2.09 -15.69 -13.33
N ASP A 67 2.21 -14.43 -12.91
CA ASP A 67 3.06 -13.99 -11.79
C ASP A 67 2.20 -13.29 -10.71
N PRO A 68 1.77 -13.98 -9.64
CA PRO A 68 0.81 -13.46 -8.66
C PRO A 68 1.44 -12.51 -7.62
N TYR A 69 2.54 -11.83 -7.96
CA TYR A 69 3.29 -10.91 -7.10
C TYR A 69 3.40 -9.51 -7.71
N HIS A 70 3.65 -8.51 -6.86
CA HIS A 70 3.94 -7.11 -7.24
C HIS A 70 2.94 -6.44 -8.21
N TYR A 71 1.68 -6.89 -8.22
CA TYR A 71 0.66 -6.39 -9.15
C TYR A 71 -0.07 -5.14 -8.69
N ARG A 72 0.04 -4.73 -7.41
CA ARG A 72 -0.69 -3.55 -6.90
C ARG A 72 -0.02 -2.27 -7.39
N ASN A 73 -0.78 -1.55 -8.20
CA ASN A 73 -0.40 -0.26 -8.78
C ASN A 73 -0.78 0.96 -7.91
N LYS A 74 -1.37 0.73 -6.72
CA LYS A 74 -1.66 1.76 -5.72
C LYS A 74 -1.27 1.23 -4.35
N VAL A 75 -0.39 1.97 -3.67
CA VAL A 75 0.12 1.65 -2.34
C VAL A 75 -0.19 2.79 -1.40
N ASN A 76 -0.64 2.47 -0.19
CA ASN A 76 -0.86 3.42 0.89
C ASN A 76 -0.04 3.00 2.10
N ALA A 77 0.97 3.78 2.45
CA ALA A 77 1.75 3.57 3.66
C ALA A 77 1.35 4.57 4.74
N ALA A 78 0.97 4.07 5.90
CA ALA A 78 0.84 4.83 7.13
C ALA A 78 2.22 5.09 7.73
N PHE A 79 2.41 6.29 8.26
CA PHE A 79 3.62 6.67 8.97
C PHE A 79 3.30 6.80 10.45
N ALA A 80 4.17 6.26 11.30
CA ALA A 80 4.04 6.41 12.74
C ALA A 80 5.38 6.73 13.38
N HIS A 81 5.32 7.48 14.47
CA HIS A 81 6.44 7.60 15.39
C HIS A 81 6.30 6.55 16.48
N VAL A 82 7.23 5.59 16.56
CA VAL A 82 7.18 4.49 17.52
C VAL A 82 8.24 4.68 18.59
N LYS A 83 7.80 4.60 19.85
CA LYS A 83 8.66 4.57 21.04
C LYS A 83 8.74 3.14 21.58
N ASP A 84 9.95 2.61 21.67
CA ASP A 84 10.25 1.28 22.20
C ASP A 84 11.34 1.40 23.28
N GLY A 85 10.89 1.52 24.52
CA GLY A 85 11.75 1.90 25.65
C GLY A 85 12.41 3.26 25.43
N ARG A 86 13.74 3.29 25.39
CA ARG A 86 14.53 4.51 25.12
C ARG A 86 14.76 4.78 23.63
N ARG A 87 14.27 3.93 22.73
CA ARG A 87 14.49 4.08 21.28
C ARG A 87 13.25 4.68 20.64
N GLU A 88 13.43 5.83 20.00
CA GLU A 88 12.40 6.49 19.22
C GLU A 88 12.77 6.42 17.73
N ARG A 89 11.80 6.06 16.88
CA ARG A 89 12.01 6.03 15.44
C ARG A 89 10.72 6.25 14.68
N ASN A 90 10.83 6.89 13.53
CA ASN A 90 9.78 6.88 12.52
C ASN A 90 9.77 5.52 11.82
N VAL A 91 8.58 5.01 11.53
CA VAL A 91 8.35 3.81 10.73
C VAL A 91 7.28 4.10 9.67
N SER A 92 7.35 3.38 8.56
CA SER A 92 6.29 3.32 7.56
C SER A 92 5.80 1.88 7.42
N GLY A 93 4.52 1.73 7.08
CA GLY A 93 3.94 0.42 6.76
C GLY A 93 2.43 0.46 6.77
N ILE A 94 1.81 -0.58 7.34
CA ILE A 94 0.36 -0.77 7.34
C ILE A 94 -0.17 -0.96 8.75
N TYR A 95 -1.42 -0.60 8.99
CA TYR A 95 -2.08 -0.87 10.26
C TYR A 95 -2.20 -2.36 10.55
N GLU A 96 -1.92 -2.76 11.79
CA GLU A 96 -2.14 -4.10 12.31
C GLU A 96 -3.65 -4.37 12.41
N GLN A 97 -4.06 -5.58 12.01
CA GLN A 97 -5.47 -5.95 11.90
C GLN A 97 -6.26 -5.64 13.18
N GLY A 98 -7.31 -4.83 13.04
CA GLY A 98 -8.18 -4.43 14.16
C GLY A 98 -7.60 -3.32 15.05
N THR A 99 -6.56 -2.61 14.62
CA THR A 99 -5.92 -1.53 15.39
C THR A 99 -5.45 -0.39 14.47
N HIS A 100 -5.05 0.76 15.06
CA HIS A 100 -4.29 1.82 14.38
C HIS A 100 -2.77 1.74 14.65
N LYS A 101 -2.28 0.57 15.08
CA LYS A 101 -0.84 0.38 15.29
C LYS A 101 -0.15 0.08 13.97
N VAL A 102 0.79 0.92 13.56
CA VAL A 102 1.56 0.70 12.33
C VAL A 102 2.57 -0.44 12.50
N VAL A 103 2.46 -1.45 11.65
CA VAL A 103 3.44 -2.52 11.46
C VAL A 103 4.47 -2.03 10.45
N PRO A 104 5.77 -1.98 10.80
CA PRO A 104 6.80 -1.60 9.84
C PRO A 104 6.87 -2.59 8.68
N VAL A 105 6.77 -2.08 7.45
CA VAL A 105 6.89 -2.87 6.21
C VAL A 105 7.97 -2.23 5.36
N LYS A 106 9.00 -3.02 5.00
CA LYS A 106 10.07 -2.57 4.09
C LYS A 106 9.76 -2.83 2.63
N GLU A 107 9.17 -4.01 2.39
CA GLU A 107 8.80 -4.50 1.07
C GLU A 107 7.54 -5.35 1.22
N CYS A 108 6.60 -5.20 0.30
CA CYS A 108 5.38 -5.98 0.23
C CYS A 108 5.35 -6.80 -1.07
N LEU A 109 5.17 -8.12 -0.93
CA LEU A 109 5.16 -9.05 -2.08
C LEU A 109 4.06 -8.77 -3.12
N LEU A 110 3.09 -7.91 -2.81
CA LEU A 110 2.00 -7.56 -3.71
C LEU A 110 2.12 -6.16 -4.29
N GLU A 111 3.00 -5.32 -3.77
CA GLU A 111 3.10 -3.91 -4.13
C GLU A 111 4.17 -3.71 -5.20
N ASP A 112 3.96 -2.72 -6.07
CA ASP A 112 4.97 -2.34 -7.06
C ASP A 112 6.28 -1.97 -6.33
N LYS A 113 7.38 -2.61 -6.71
CA LYS A 113 8.69 -2.43 -6.06
C LYS A 113 9.17 -0.97 -6.07
N ARG A 114 8.76 -0.19 -7.08
CA ARG A 114 9.07 1.25 -7.15
C ARG A 114 8.35 2.02 -6.06
N ALA A 115 7.09 1.68 -5.79
CA ALA A 115 6.31 2.30 -4.72
C ALA A 115 6.94 2.02 -3.35
N ASP A 116 7.34 0.77 -3.08
CA ASP A 116 8.05 0.40 -1.85
C ASP A 116 9.34 1.22 -1.69
N ALA A 117 10.17 1.28 -2.74
CA ALA A 117 11.43 2.03 -2.71
C ALA A 117 11.22 3.53 -2.42
N ILE A 118 10.26 4.16 -3.10
CA ILE A 118 9.89 5.57 -2.91
C ILE A 118 9.45 5.83 -1.47
N ILE A 119 8.58 4.98 -0.92
CA ILE A 119 8.07 5.12 0.45
C ILE A 119 9.20 4.99 1.47
N GLN A 120 10.12 4.03 1.30
CA GLN A 120 11.26 3.86 2.20
C GLN A 120 12.21 5.05 2.15
N ASP A 121 12.42 5.65 0.99
CA ASP A 121 13.29 6.81 0.86
C ASP A 121 12.63 8.10 1.40
N ILE A 122 11.33 8.27 1.22
CA ILE A 122 10.57 9.33 1.91
C ILE A 122 10.67 9.15 3.43
N LEU A 123 10.54 7.93 3.95
CA LEU A 123 10.72 7.65 5.39
C LEU A 123 12.09 8.12 5.89
N LYS A 124 13.18 7.85 5.17
CA LYS A 124 14.51 8.35 5.53
C LYS A 124 14.55 9.88 5.49
N MET A 125 13.99 10.48 4.45
CA MET A 125 13.93 11.93 4.27
C MET A 125 13.13 12.65 5.35
N THR A 126 12.19 11.98 6.05
CA THR A 126 11.48 12.62 7.19
C THR A 126 12.45 13.15 8.25
N ARG A 127 13.57 12.46 8.46
CA ARG A 127 14.62 12.89 9.41
C ARG A 127 15.42 14.05 8.86
N ASP A 128 15.90 13.94 7.62
CA ASP A 128 16.74 14.95 6.95
C ASP A 128 16.04 16.30 6.86
N PHE A 129 14.74 16.28 6.55
CA PHE A 129 13.91 17.48 6.38
C PHE A 129 13.16 17.89 7.66
N LYS A 130 13.40 17.20 8.79
CA LYS A 130 12.72 17.44 10.08
C LYS A 130 11.19 17.43 9.97
N ILE A 131 10.64 16.57 9.12
CA ILE A 131 9.20 16.37 8.96
C ILE A 131 8.72 15.53 10.15
N LYS A 132 7.83 16.12 10.96
CA LYS A 132 7.19 15.41 12.06
C LYS A 132 6.12 14.47 11.51
N ILE A 133 6.15 13.23 11.95
CA ILE A 133 5.07 12.27 11.66
C ILE A 133 3.87 12.66 12.50
N TYR A 134 2.69 12.59 11.89
CA TYR A 134 1.43 12.87 12.56
C TYR A 134 1.11 11.75 13.56
N ASP A 135 0.68 12.16 14.74
CA ASP A 135 0.23 11.29 15.82
C ASP A 135 -1.27 11.51 16.00
N GLU A 136 -2.05 10.46 15.75
CA GLU A 136 -3.52 10.53 15.76
C GLU A 136 -4.10 10.77 17.16
N ASP A 137 -3.41 10.34 18.21
CA ASP A 137 -3.88 10.48 19.60
C ASP A 137 -3.69 11.90 20.13
N SER A 138 -2.61 12.57 19.73
CA SER A 138 -2.27 13.95 20.13
C SER A 138 -2.62 15.00 19.08
N GLU A 139 -3.06 14.57 17.89
CA GLU A 139 -3.35 15.40 16.72
C GLU A 139 -2.19 16.32 16.32
N TYR A 140 -0.96 15.86 16.58
CA TYR A 140 0.24 16.65 16.39
C TYR A 140 1.19 16.02 15.37
N GLY A 141 1.73 16.85 14.48
CA GLY A 141 2.69 16.45 13.45
C GLY A 141 2.22 16.89 12.07
N LEU A 142 2.86 16.37 11.02
CA LEU A 142 2.61 16.81 9.65
C LEU A 142 2.31 15.64 8.72
N LEU A 143 3.21 14.68 8.57
CA LEU A 143 3.05 13.60 7.60
C LEU A 143 2.21 12.45 8.19
N ARG A 144 1.05 12.18 7.59
CA ARG A 144 0.13 11.09 7.98
C ARG A 144 0.41 9.83 7.17
N HIS A 145 0.34 9.96 5.85
CA HIS A 145 0.48 8.86 4.92
C HIS A 145 1.28 9.28 3.69
N VAL A 146 1.82 8.28 3.00
CA VAL A 146 2.30 8.43 1.61
C VAL A 146 1.53 7.42 0.76
N MET A 147 0.88 7.92 -0.28
CA MET A 147 0.31 7.08 -1.33
C MET A 147 1.18 7.16 -2.57
N VAL A 148 1.45 6.02 -3.20
CA VAL A 148 2.12 5.96 -4.50
C VAL A 148 1.21 5.23 -5.48
N ARG A 149 0.99 5.83 -6.65
CA ARG A 149 0.31 5.20 -7.79
C ARG A 149 1.29 5.02 -8.93
N THR A 150 1.27 3.86 -9.56
CA THR A 150 2.12 3.55 -10.71
C THR A 150 1.25 3.20 -11.91
N GLY A 151 1.55 3.74 -13.08
CA GLY A 151 1.00 3.26 -14.34
C GLY A 151 1.66 1.93 -14.67
N HIS A 152 0.87 0.88 -14.83
CA HIS A 152 1.36 -0.46 -15.13
C HIS A 152 1.96 -0.54 -16.53
N VAL A 153 1.30 0.09 -17.53
CA VAL A 153 1.74 0.06 -18.93
C VAL A 153 2.63 1.25 -19.25
N THR A 154 2.28 2.45 -18.78
CA THR A 154 3.02 3.69 -19.10
C THR A 154 4.26 3.90 -18.24
N GLY A 155 4.31 3.26 -17.08
CA GLY A 155 5.38 3.44 -16.10
C GLY A 155 5.29 4.75 -15.31
N GLN A 156 4.34 5.65 -15.57
CA GLN A 156 4.22 6.94 -14.88
C GLN A 156 3.99 6.76 -13.38
N VAL A 157 4.70 7.51 -12.53
CA VAL A 157 4.55 7.42 -11.07
C VAL A 157 4.01 8.72 -10.50
N MET A 158 3.00 8.59 -9.63
CA MET A 158 2.44 9.66 -8.80
C MET A 158 2.76 9.39 -7.34
N VAL A 159 3.30 10.39 -6.64
CA VAL A 159 3.45 10.38 -5.18
C VAL A 159 2.46 11.37 -4.58
N VAL A 160 1.68 10.93 -3.61
CA VAL A 160 0.78 11.78 -2.83
C VAL A 160 1.26 11.80 -1.38
N LEU A 161 1.66 12.97 -0.91
CA LEU A 161 2.01 13.22 0.48
C LEU A 161 0.74 13.64 1.22
N VAL A 162 0.25 12.81 2.14
CA VAL A 162 -0.91 13.16 2.96
C VAL A 162 -0.43 13.90 4.20
N LEU A 163 -0.75 15.19 4.28
CA LEU A 163 -0.26 16.09 5.32
C LEU A 163 -1.43 16.65 6.14
N ALA A 164 -1.20 16.89 7.44
CA ALA A 164 -2.14 17.60 8.31
C ALA A 164 -2.23 19.12 8.03
N SER A 165 -1.39 19.64 7.13
CA SER A 165 -1.47 21.04 6.68
C SER A 165 -0.98 21.18 5.24
N ALA A 166 -1.33 22.29 4.59
CA ALA A 166 -0.90 22.59 3.22
C ALA A 166 0.61 22.86 3.05
N VAL A 167 1.35 23.05 4.15
CA VAL A 167 2.74 23.54 4.11
C VAL A 167 3.70 22.38 4.34
N LEU A 168 4.48 22.06 3.29
CA LEU A 168 5.64 21.18 3.40
C LEU A 168 6.92 22.02 3.62
N PRO A 169 7.63 21.88 4.75
CA PRO A 169 8.89 22.58 4.99
C PRO A 169 9.93 22.23 3.92
N ASN A 170 10.65 23.24 3.42
CA ASN A 170 11.68 23.08 2.38
C ASN A 170 11.17 22.30 1.14
N LYS A 171 9.90 22.50 0.77
CA LYS A 171 9.20 21.81 -0.33
C LYS A 171 10.06 21.59 -1.57
N ASN A 172 10.71 22.64 -2.09
CA ASN A 172 11.46 22.54 -3.35
C ASN A 172 12.66 21.60 -3.20
N ALA A 173 13.46 21.75 -2.14
CA ALA A 173 14.59 20.86 -1.86
C ALA A 173 14.15 19.40 -1.57
N PHE A 174 12.97 19.22 -0.95
CA PHE A 174 12.39 17.88 -0.75
C PHE A 174 12.05 17.23 -2.08
N VAL A 175 11.36 17.96 -2.97
CA VAL A 175 10.98 17.50 -4.30
C VAL A 175 12.22 17.19 -5.13
N GLU A 176 13.21 18.09 -5.19
CA GLU A 176 14.46 17.89 -5.93
C GLU A 176 15.19 16.62 -5.49
N LYS A 177 15.39 16.44 -4.18
CA LYS A 177 16.07 15.25 -3.64
C LYS A 177 15.28 13.96 -3.86
N LEU A 178 13.94 14.02 -3.87
CA LEU A 178 13.11 12.86 -4.17
C LEU A 178 13.24 12.46 -5.65
N LEU A 179 13.22 13.44 -6.56
CA LEU A 179 13.36 13.23 -8.01
C LEU A 179 14.77 12.78 -8.41
N GLU A 180 15.81 13.23 -7.70
CA GLU A 180 17.18 12.75 -7.89
C GLU A 180 17.29 11.23 -7.66
N LYS A 181 16.58 10.73 -6.64
CA LYS A 181 16.55 9.31 -6.29
C LYS A 181 15.60 8.49 -7.15
N HIS A 182 14.49 9.10 -7.55
CA HIS A 182 13.38 8.46 -8.26
C HIS A 182 12.97 9.30 -9.48
N PRO A 183 13.80 9.31 -10.54
CA PRO A 183 13.54 10.10 -11.75
C PRO A 183 12.28 9.64 -12.52
N GLU A 184 11.76 8.45 -12.23
CA GLU A 184 10.51 7.92 -12.77
C GLU A 184 9.24 8.62 -12.24
N ILE A 185 9.36 9.42 -11.18
CA ILE A 185 8.25 10.21 -10.65
C ILE A 185 7.88 11.30 -11.65
N THR A 186 6.62 11.30 -12.06
CA THR A 186 6.06 12.26 -13.02
C THR A 186 5.19 13.31 -12.36
N THR A 187 4.61 13.00 -11.20
CA THR A 187 3.69 13.88 -10.47
C THR A 187 3.87 13.72 -8.96
N ILE A 188 3.89 14.84 -8.23
CA ILE A 188 3.83 14.87 -6.77
C ILE A 188 2.71 15.80 -6.33
N VAL A 189 1.83 15.31 -5.45
CA VAL A 189 0.67 16.03 -4.91
C VAL A 189 0.72 16.00 -3.39
N ILE A 190 0.30 17.09 -2.76
CA ILE A 190 -0.04 17.11 -1.33
C ILE A 190 -1.56 16.94 -1.22
N SER A 191 -2.02 15.95 -0.46
CA SER A 191 -3.41 15.86 -0.01
C SER A 191 -3.46 16.35 1.44
N VAL A 192 -4.20 17.41 1.70
CA VAL A 192 -4.34 17.98 3.05
C VAL A 192 -5.49 17.28 3.75
N ASN A 193 -5.18 16.62 4.87
CA ASN A 193 -6.12 15.97 5.74
C ASN A 193 -5.89 16.45 7.18
N ASP A 194 -6.57 17.53 7.54
CA ASP A 194 -6.59 18.17 8.85
C ASP A 194 -7.75 17.69 9.75
N GLU A 195 -8.49 16.67 9.28
CA GLU A 195 -9.65 16.12 9.98
C GLU A 195 -9.29 14.93 10.88
N HIS A 196 -10.04 14.77 11.98
CA HIS A 196 -10.00 13.57 12.81
C HIS A 196 -10.88 12.47 12.21
N THR A 197 -10.33 11.77 11.21
CA THR A 197 -11.03 10.77 10.41
C THR A 197 -10.14 9.58 10.05
N SER A 198 -10.75 8.42 9.79
CA SER A 198 -10.08 7.23 9.26
C SER A 198 -9.86 7.30 7.74
N MET A 199 -10.40 8.32 7.07
CA MET A 199 -10.14 8.57 5.66
C MET A 199 -8.66 8.94 5.45
N VAL A 200 -8.00 8.28 4.51
CA VAL A 200 -6.57 8.50 4.23
C VAL A 200 -6.36 9.85 3.52
N LEU A 201 -7.07 10.07 2.41
CA LEU A 201 -6.99 11.33 1.67
C LEU A 201 -7.93 12.36 2.31
N GLY A 202 -7.53 13.62 2.27
CA GLY A 202 -8.43 14.74 2.57
C GLY A 202 -8.89 15.45 1.29
N ASP A 203 -9.70 16.48 1.47
CA ASP A 203 -10.51 17.06 0.40
C ASP A 203 -9.77 18.11 -0.45
N ARG A 204 -8.59 18.53 -0.01
CA ARG A 204 -7.78 19.54 -0.69
C ARG A 204 -6.50 18.94 -1.26
N GLU A 205 -6.31 19.13 -2.55
CA GLU A 205 -5.12 18.67 -3.28
C GLU A 205 -4.29 19.86 -3.79
N ILE A 206 -2.96 19.76 -3.65
CA ILE A 206 -2.00 20.78 -4.11
C ILE A 206 -0.93 20.08 -4.94
N VAL A 207 -0.89 20.36 -6.23
CA VAL A 207 0.17 19.86 -7.11
C VAL A 207 1.46 20.60 -6.80
N ILE A 208 2.52 19.86 -6.45
CA ILE A 208 3.83 20.43 -6.15
C ILE A 208 4.90 20.06 -7.18
N TYR A 209 4.61 19.08 -8.04
CA TYR A 209 5.42 18.71 -9.20
C TYR A 209 4.56 17.99 -10.24
N GLY A 210 4.81 18.22 -11.53
CA GLY A 210 4.13 17.53 -12.62
C GLY A 210 2.72 18.05 -12.93
N LYS A 211 1.89 17.20 -13.52
CA LYS A 211 0.58 17.57 -14.09
C LYS A 211 -0.58 17.45 -13.10
N GLY A 212 -0.35 16.89 -11.91
CA GLY A 212 -1.41 16.56 -10.95
C GLY A 212 -2.17 15.28 -11.27
N TYR A 213 -1.78 14.56 -12.32
CA TYR A 213 -2.34 13.27 -12.70
C TYR A 213 -1.24 12.36 -13.31
N ILE A 214 -1.56 11.08 -13.46
CA ILE A 214 -0.80 10.12 -14.26
C ILE A 214 -1.72 9.49 -15.29
N GLU A 215 -1.16 8.94 -16.34
CA GLU A 215 -1.91 8.21 -17.36
C GLU A 215 -1.51 6.75 -17.34
N ASP A 216 -2.48 5.84 -17.54
CA ASP A 216 -2.21 4.43 -17.77
C ASP A 216 -3.11 3.86 -18.88
N LYS A 217 -2.77 2.67 -19.39
CA LYS A 217 -3.50 2.03 -20.48
C LYS A 217 -4.17 0.74 -20.04
N LEU A 218 -5.44 0.58 -20.41
CA LEU A 218 -6.20 -0.66 -20.20
C LEU A 218 -7.11 -0.91 -21.41
N CYS A 219 -7.06 -2.11 -21.97
CA CYS A 219 -7.87 -2.53 -23.12
C CYS A 219 -7.81 -1.54 -24.30
N GLY A 220 -6.62 -1.01 -24.61
CA GLY A 220 -6.40 -0.06 -25.71
C GLY A 220 -6.80 1.39 -25.41
N ASN A 221 -7.42 1.67 -24.26
CA ASN A 221 -7.83 3.01 -23.85
C ASN A 221 -6.83 3.63 -22.86
N THR A 222 -6.76 4.96 -22.84
CA THR A 222 -5.91 5.72 -21.90
C THR A 222 -6.79 6.33 -20.81
N PHE A 223 -6.39 6.15 -19.55
CA PHE A 223 -7.08 6.66 -18.37
C PHE A 223 -6.19 7.65 -17.63
N ARG A 224 -6.81 8.70 -17.11
CA ARG A 224 -6.21 9.73 -16.25
C ARG A 224 -6.71 9.56 -14.81
#